data_AF-A0A286RYP7-F1
#
_entry.id   AF-A0A286RYP7-F1
#
_cell.length_a   1.000
_cell.length_b   1.000
_cell.length_c   1.000
_cell.angle_alpha   90.00
_cell.angle_beta   90.00
_cell.angle_gamma   90.00
#
_symmetry.space_group_name_H-M   'P 1'
#
loop_
_entity.id
_entity.type
_entity.pdbx_description
1 polymer ?
#
loop_
_entity_poly.entity_id
_entity_poly.type
_entity_poly.pdbx_seq_one_letter_code
_entity_poly.pdbx_strand_id
1 'polypeptide(L)' 'HSAIGWGWALILAEVNPAHADAILQRGRDFGQSRLVCNV' A
#
# COMPACT_ATOMS: atom_id res chain seq x y z
N HIS A 1 5.69 -8.29 -5.53
CA HIS A 1 5.22 -7.76 -4.23
C HIS A 1 4.37 -6.50 -4.37
N SER A 2 4.73 -5.55 -5.23
CA SER A 2 4.04 -4.26 -5.34
C SER A 2 2.55 -4.37 -5.70
N ALA A 3 2.17 -5.17 -6.70
CA ALA A 3 0.76 -5.34 -7.09
C ALA A 3 -0.12 -5.92 -5.96
N ILE A 4 0.37 -6.95 -5.25
CA ILE A 4 -0.34 -7.57 -4.12
C ILE A 4 -0.43 -6.57 -2.94
N GLY A 5 0.66 -5.88 -2.62
CA GLY A 5 0.66 -4.87 -1.55
C GLY A 5 -0.29 -3.71 -1.83
N TRP A 6 -0.41 -3.30 -3.10
CA TRP A 6 -1.38 -2.28 -3.52
C TRP A 6 -2.82 -2.79 -3.44
N GLY A 7 -3.09 -4.02 -3.89
CA GLY A 7 -4.41 -4.64 -3.76
C GLY A 7 -4.91 -4.69 -2.31
N TRP A 8 -4.03 -5.04 -1.37
CA TRP A 8 -4.35 -5.00 0.06
C TRP A 8 -4.60 -3.58 0.58
N ALA A 9 -3.82 -2.59 0.14
CA ALA A 9 -4.03 -1.20 0.54
C ALA A 9 -5.41 -0.67 0.08
N LEU A 10 -5.85 -1.04 -1.13
CA LEU A 10 -7.18 -0.68 -1.63
C LEU A 10 -8.29 -1.33 -0.79
N ILE A 11 -8.23 -2.64 -0.55
CA ILE A 11 -9.22 -3.34 0.28
C ILE A 11 -9.30 -2.74 1.69
N LEU A 12 -8.16 -2.47 2.32
CA LEU A 12 -8.13 -1.90 3.67
C LEU A 12 -8.66 -0.46 3.71
N ALA A 13 -8.42 0.34 2.66
CA ALA A 13 -8.96 1.69 2.55
C ALA A 13 -10.49 1.68 2.37
N GLU A 14 -11.04 0.69 1.68
CA GLU A 14 -12.50 0.47 1.61
C GLU A 14 -13.07 0.02 2.96
N VAL A 15 -12.38 -0.85 3.69
CA VAL A 15 -12.82 -1.35 5.01
C VAL A 15 -12.76 -0.26 6.10
N ASN A 16 -11.77 0.64 6.05
CA ASN A 16 -11.60 1.72 7.03
C ASN A 16 -11.40 3.09 6.35
N PRO A 17 -12.48 3.72 5.85
CA PRO A 17 -12.39 4.95 5.09
C PRO A 17 -11.79 6.13 5.86
N ALA A 18 -11.97 6.17 7.19
CA ALA A 18 -11.42 7.22 8.04
C ALA A 18 -9.87 7.26 8.03
N HIS A 19 -9.22 6.17 7.61
CA HIS A 19 -7.78 6.05 7.51
C HIS A 19 -7.29 5.81 6.08
N ALA A 20 -8.16 5.98 5.07
CA ALA A 20 -7.87 5.64 3.68
C ALA A 20 -6.57 6.29 3.19
N ASP A 21 -6.35 7.58 3.45
CA ASP A 21 -5.14 8.28 3.00
C ASP A 21 -3.86 7.69 3.60
N ALA A 22 -3.87 7.39 4.90
CA ALA A 22 -2.73 6.78 5.58
C ALA A 22 -2.46 5.35 5.06
N ILE A 23 -3.51 4.57 4.82
CA ILE A 23 -3.41 3.21 4.28
C ILE A 23 -2.87 3.24 2.84
N LEU A 24 -3.38 4.14 1.99
CA LEU A 24 -2.92 4.28 0.61
C LEU A 24 -1.49 4.80 0.55
N GLN A 25 -1.09 5.74 1.42
CA GLN A 25 0.32 6.14 1.55
C GLN A 25 1.21 4.96 1.92
N ARG A 26 0.79 4.16 2.91
CA ARG A 26 1.55 2.97 3.29
C ARG A 26 1.71 1.97 2.14
N GLY A 27 0.68 1.80 1.31
CA GLY A 27 0.75 0.97 0.10
C GLY A 27 1.79 1.45 -0.92
N ARG A 28 1.90 2.77 -1.12
CA ARG A 28 2.91 3.39 -2.00
C ARG A 28 4.32 3.20 -1.45
N ASP A 29 4.53 3.46 -0.17
CA ASP A 29 5.82 3.28 0.50
C ASP A 29 6.32 1.84 0.40
N PHE A 30 5.41 0.86 0.56
CA PHE A 30 5.74 -0.55 0.41
C PHE A 30 6.21 -0.87 -1.02
N GLY A 31 5.59 -0.27 -2.04
CA GLY A 31 6.05 -0.37 -3.43
C GLY A 31 7.43 0.23 -3.64
N GLN A 32 7.71 1.41 -3.06
CA GLN A 32 9.02 2.06 -3.15
C GLN A 32 10.12 1.25 -2.43
N SER A 33 9.80 0.61 -1.32
CA SER A 33 10.73 -0.26 -0.60
C SER A 33 11.30 -1.37 -1.49
N ARG A 34 10.52 -1.89 -2.45
CA ARG A 34 10.98 -2.91 -3.41
C ARG A 34 12.07 -2.40 -4.35
N LEU A 35 11.96 -1.13 -4.76
CA LEU A 35 12.99 -0.48 -5.57
C LEU A 35 14.28 -0.29 -4.76
N VAL A 36 14.15 0.17 -3.50
CA VAL A 36 15.30 0.36 -2.60
C VAL A 36 16.00 -0.97 -2.30
N CYS A 37 15.24 -2.02 -2.02
CA CYS A 37 15.79 -3.34 -1.73
C CYS A 37 16.21 -4.12 -2.99
N ASN A 38 15.96 -3.60 -4.19
CA ASN A 38 16.27 -4.23 -5.47
C ASN A 38 15.68 -5.65 -5.63
N VAL A 39 14.39 -5.83 -5.27
CA VAL A 39 13.67 -7.13 -5.23
C VAL A 39 12.19 -7.06 -5.56
#